data_AF-X1VBJ0-F1
#
_entry.id   AF-X1VBJ0-F1
#
_cell.length_a   1.000
_cell.length_b   1.000
_cell.length_c   1.000
_cell.angle_alpha   90.00
_cell.angle_beta   90.00
_cell.angle_gamma   90.00
#
_symmetry.space_group_name_H-M   'P 1'
#
loop_
_entity.id
_entity.type
_entity.pdbx_description
1 polymer ?
#
loop_
_entity_poly.entity_id
_entity_poly.type
_entity_poly.pdbx_seq_one_letter_code
_entity_poly.pdbx_strand_id
1 'polypeptide(L)' 'LIQPAEGYTTFMDTHGEGLHHWGFFVDDVDGEAARLVEQGATIVQQRPGQWIYLDCGGPGGVIFELMQRRGRITDS' A
#
# COMPACT_ATOMS: atom_id res chain seq x y z
N LEU A 1 -2.25 12.09 1.51
CA LEU A 1 -3.21 11.31 2.32
C LEU A 1 -2.72 11.35 3.77
N ILE A 2 -3.50 11.87 4.73
CA ILE A 2 -3.13 11.84 6.16
C ILE A 2 -3.74 10.58 6.77
N GLN A 3 -2.89 9.66 7.22
CA GLN A 3 -3.29 8.51 8.02
C GLN A 3 -3.56 8.93 9.48
N PRO A 4 -4.36 8.19 10.25
CA PRO A 4 -4.48 8.41 11.69
C PRO A 4 -3.11 8.28 12.38
N ALA A 5 -2.84 9.16 13.33
CA ALA A 5 -1.51 9.38 13.92
C ALA A 5 -0.85 8.12 14.50
N GLU A 6 -1.63 7.15 14.99
CA GLU A 6 -1.14 5.93 15.63
C GLU A 6 -0.35 5.00 14.70
N GLY A 7 -0.74 4.93 13.41
CA GLY A 7 -0.01 4.13 12.41
C GLY A 7 1.34 4.74 12.05
N TYR A 8 1.40 6.06 11.99
CA TYR A 8 2.61 6.83 11.69
C TYR A 8 3.65 6.74 12.81
N THR A 9 3.23 6.85 14.08
CA THR A 9 4.15 6.71 15.22
C THR A 9 4.75 5.32 15.34
N THR A 10 3.94 4.26 15.12
CA THR A 10 4.44 2.87 15.16
C THR A 10 5.48 2.62 14.06
N PHE A 11 5.26 3.19 12.87
CA PHE A 11 6.21 3.12 11.76
C PHE A 11 7.52 3.83 12.09
N MET A 12 7.45 5.06 12.61
CA MET A 12 8.62 5.84 13.02
C MET A 12 9.44 5.12 14.11
N ASP A 13 8.77 4.52 15.10
CA ASP A 13 9.45 3.79 16.18
C ASP A 13 10.18 2.54 15.67
N THR A 14 9.68 1.92 14.60
CA THR A 14 10.23 0.68 14.03
C THR A 14 11.30 0.94 12.98
N HIS A 15 11.15 1.98 12.15
CA HIS A 15 11.97 2.21 10.95
C HIS A 15 12.72 3.56 10.94
N GLY A 16 12.43 4.47 11.86
CA GLY A 16 12.98 5.84 11.87
C GLY A 16 12.28 6.78 10.88
N GLU A 17 12.85 7.97 10.68
CA GLU A 17 12.38 8.91 9.66
C GLU A 17 12.69 8.39 8.24
N GLY A 18 11.70 8.35 7.35
CA GLY A 18 11.85 7.76 6.02
C GLY A 18 10.60 7.86 5.13
N LEU A 19 10.67 7.27 3.94
CA LEU A 19 9.57 7.25 2.97
C LEU A 19 8.46 6.32 3.47
N HIS A 20 7.32 6.89 3.85
CA HIS A 20 6.26 6.18 4.59
C HIS A 20 5.43 5.23 3.71
N HIS A 21 5.07 5.63 2.48
CA HIS A 21 4.53 4.72 1.48
C HIS A 21 4.81 5.17 0.05
N TRP A 22 4.84 4.20 -0.88
CA TRP A 22 4.93 4.44 -2.33
C TRP A 22 3.77 3.77 -3.06
N GLY A 23 2.97 4.53 -3.80
CA GLY A 23 1.74 4.06 -4.42
C GLY A 23 1.85 3.75 -5.92
N PHE A 24 1.20 2.67 -6.36
CA PHE A 24 1.06 2.25 -7.76
C PHE A 24 -0.41 2.06 -8.14
N PHE A 25 -0.79 2.51 -9.34
CA PHE A 25 -2.10 2.21 -9.92
C PHE A 25 -2.05 0.91 -10.72
N VAL A 26 -2.95 -0.02 -10.41
CA VAL A 26 -3.07 -1.34 -11.04
C VAL A 26 -4.49 -1.59 -11.54
N ASP A 27 -4.62 -2.46 -12.54
CA ASP A 27 -5.92 -2.73 -13.18
C ASP A 27 -6.75 -3.78 -12.42
N ASP A 28 -6.11 -4.62 -11.61
CA ASP A 28 -6.74 -5.57 -10.69
C ASP A 28 -5.99 -5.54 -9.35
N VAL A 29 -6.51 -4.76 -8.41
CA VAL A 29 -5.85 -4.56 -7.12
C VAL A 29 -5.83 -5.83 -6.26
N ASP A 30 -6.89 -6.63 -6.29
CA ASP A 30 -6.99 -7.82 -5.45
C ASP A 30 -6.12 -8.95 -6.02
N GLY A 31 -6.12 -9.12 -7.35
CA GLY A 31 -5.26 -10.09 -8.03
C GLY A 31 -3.77 -9.79 -7.87
N GLU A 32 -3.37 -8.53 -8.01
CA GLU A 32 -1.96 -8.14 -7.85
C GLU A 32 -1.48 -8.25 -6.39
N ALA A 33 -2.33 -7.91 -5.42
CA ALA A 33 -2.01 -8.12 -4.01
C ALA A 33 -1.83 -9.62 -3.68
N ALA A 34 -2.70 -10.49 -4.19
CA ALA A 34 -2.55 -11.94 -4.01
C ALA A 34 -1.20 -12.44 -4.54
N ARG A 35 -0.80 -11.99 -5.73
CA ARG A 35 0.51 -12.31 -6.34
C ARG A 35 1.68 -11.87 -5.46
N LEU A 36 1.61 -10.70 -4.85
CA LEU A 36 2.68 -10.19 -3.98
C LEU A 36 2.73 -10.92 -2.63
N VAL A 37 1.57 -11.33 -2.10
CA VAL A 37 1.51 -12.17 -0.88
C VAL A 37 2.15 -13.52 -1.12
N GLU A 38 1.91 -14.15 -2.28
CA GLU A 38 2.59 -15.39 -2.68
C GLU A 38 4.12 -15.23 -2.77
N GLN A 39 4.60 -14.01 -3.03
CA GLN A 39 6.02 -13.66 -3.08
C GLN A 39 6.62 -13.27 -1.72
N GLY A 40 5.82 -13.31 -0.65
CA GLY A 40 6.25 -13.05 0.72
C GLY A 40 5.86 -11.69 1.29
N ALA A 41 5.09 -10.88 0.57
CA ALA A 41 4.54 -9.64 1.12
C ALA A 41 3.45 -9.92 2.16
N THR A 42 3.29 -9.01 3.13
CA THR A 42 2.24 -9.07 4.15
C THR A 42 1.26 -7.92 3.96
N ILE A 43 -0.05 -8.22 3.98
CA ILE A 43 -1.09 -7.18 3.94
C ILE A 43 -1.15 -6.48 5.30
N VAL A 44 -0.94 -5.17 5.29
CA VAL A 44 -0.99 -4.32 6.50
C VAL A 44 -2.39 -3.78 6.71
N GLN A 45 -3.04 -3.30 5.64
CA GLN A 45 -4.39 -2.75 5.69
C GLN A 45 -5.00 -2.74 4.29
N GLN A 46 -6.33 -2.87 4.18
CA GLN A 46 -6.98 -2.89 2.88
C GLN A 46 -8.42 -2.33 2.86
N ARG A 47 -8.82 -1.89 1.67
CA ARG A 47 -10.20 -1.77 1.19
C ARG A 47 -10.31 -2.60 -0.10
N PRO A 48 -10.82 -3.85 -0.04
CA PRO A 48 -10.89 -4.75 -1.20
C PRO A 48 -11.52 -4.08 -2.43
N GLY A 49 -10.94 -4.35 -3.60
CA GLY A 49 -11.35 -3.73 -4.88
C GLY A 49 -11.03 -2.24 -5.03
N GLN A 50 -10.37 -1.60 -4.06
CA GLN A 50 -10.00 -0.19 -4.13
C GLN A 50 -8.52 0.07 -3.85
N TRP A 51 -8.01 -0.34 -2.69
CA TRP A 51 -6.60 -0.16 -2.34
C TRP A 51 -6.13 -1.13 -1.26
N ILE A 52 -4.84 -1.45 -1.29
CA ILE A 52 -4.19 -2.39 -0.37
C ILE A 52 -2.80 -1.87 -0.01
N TYR A 53 -2.49 -1.82 1.30
CA TYR A 53 -1.15 -1.58 1.83
C TYR A 53 -0.43 -2.91 2.07
N LEU A 54 0.78 -3.02 1.54
CA LEU A 54 1.64 -4.19 1.62
C LEU A 54 2.99 -3.82 2.24
N ASP A 55 3.44 -4.64 3.18
CA ASP A 55 4.83 -4.68 3.62
C ASP A 55 5.56 -5.77 2.82
N CYS A 56 6.52 -5.37 1.98
CA CYS A 56 7.31 -6.29 1.16
C CYS A 56 8.64 -6.70 1.83
N GLY A 57 8.91 -6.24 3.05
CA GLY A 57 10.15 -6.51 3.77
C GLY A 57 11.39 -5.79 3.21
N GLY A 58 12.42 -5.66 4.04
CA GLY A 58 13.72 -5.09 3.67
C GLY A 58 14.16 -3.92 4.57
N PRO A 59 15.48 -3.61 4.63
CA PRO A 59 15.98 -2.49 5.43
C PRO A 59 15.35 -1.16 4.98
N GLY A 60 14.72 -0.43 5.91
CA GLY A 60 14.05 0.85 5.65
C GLY A 60 12.53 0.78 5.49
N GLY A 61 11.93 -0.43 5.50
CA GLY A 61 10.50 -0.65 5.73
C GLY A 61 9.57 0.21 4.89
N VAL A 62 9.60 0.14 3.56
CA VAL A 62 8.65 0.90 2.74
C VAL A 62 7.33 0.14 2.61
N ILE A 63 6.22 0.77 2.99
CA ILE A 63 4.88 0.25 2.71
C ILE A 63 4.52 0.58 1.25
N PHE A 64 4.16 -0.42 0.45
CA PHE A 64 3.63 -0.20 -0.88
C PHE A 64 2.11 -0.09 -0.87
N GLU A 65 1.57 0.89 -1.59
CA GLU A 65 0.12 1.07 -1.77
C GLU A 65 -0.28 0.67 -3.19
N LEU A 66 -1.07 -0.39 -3.33
CA LEU A 66 -1.74 -0.67 -4.60
C LEU A 66 -3.07 0.06 -4.61
N MET A 67 -3.38 0.73 -5.72
CA MET A 67 -4.65 1.41 -5.94
C MET A 67 -5.28 0.91 -7.23
N GLN A 68 -6.56 0.54 -7.16
CA GLN A 68 -7.35 0.24 -8.34
C GLN A 68 -7.38 1.46 -9.26
N ARG A 69 -6.98 1.28 -10.52
CA ARG A 69 -7.10 2.31 -11.54
C ARG A 69 -8.58 2.63 -11.71
N ARG A 70 -8.98 3.83 -11.28
CA ARG A 70 -10.32 4.36 -11.61
C ARG A 70 -10.26 4.81 -13.06
N GLY A 71 -11.25 4.40 -13.86
CA GLY A 71 -11.36 4.81 -15.26
C GLY A 71 -11.22 6.33 -15.41
N ARG A 72 -10.69 6.79 -16.55
CA ARG A 72 -10.69 8.22 -16.87
C ARG A 72 -12.11 8.74 -16.65
N ILE A 73 -12.26 9.85 -15.94
CA ILE A 73 -13.43 10.71 -16.15
C ILE A 73 -13.29 11.19 -17.59
N THR A 74 -13.93 10.49 -18.52
CA THR A 74 -14.20 11.03 -19.84
C THR A 74 -15.51 11.78 -19.66
N ASP A 75 -15.44 13.12 -19.79
CA ASP A 75 -16.63 13.96 -19.71
C ASP A 75 -17.73 13.42 -20.63
N SER A 76 -18.94 13.40 -20.06
CA SER A 76 -20.20 12.97 -20.68
C SER A 76 -20.64 13.95 -21.76
#